data_AF-A0A9E3K0R2-F1
#
_entry.id   AF-A0A9E3K0R2-F1
#
_cell.length_a   1.000
_cell.length_b   1.000
_cell.length_c   1.000
_cell.angle_alpha   90.00
_cell.angle_beta   90.00
_cell.angle_gamma   90.00
#
_symmetry.space_group_name_H-M   'P 1'
#
loop_
_entity.id
_entity.type
_entity.pdbx_description
1 polymer ?
#
loop_
_entity_poly.entity_id
_entity_poly.type
_entity_poly.pdbx_seq_one_letter_code
_entity_poly.pdbx_strand_id
1 'polypeptide(L)'
;MRGLYLVTPNWDDTDRLLDVTEQALRAGAALIQYRHKDAGPDLRREQAAALLALCRRHGRPLIINDHVLLCTELDADGVHVGGTDAPLAAVRGAVG
;
A
#
# COMPACT_ATOMS: atom_id res chain seq x y z
N MET A 1 6.55 5.53 -15.83
CA MET A 1 5.10 5.24 -15.68
C MET A 1 4.31 6.48 -16.10
N ARG A 2 3.22 6.30 -16.84
CA ARG A 2 2.17 7.32 -17.04
C ARG A 2 0.87 6.70 -16.51
N GLY A 3 0.14 7.41 -15.67
CA GLY A 3 -1.10 6.91 -15.09
C GLY A 3 -1.42 7.55 -13.74
N LEU A 4 -2.66 7.38 -13.28
CA LEU A 4 -3.12 7.91 -12.00
C LEU A 4 -2.49 7.12 -10.85
N TYR A 5 -1.84 7.84 -9.93
CA TYR A 5 -1.33 7.31 -8.69
C TYR A 5 -2.29 7.67 -7.55
N LEU A 6 -2.87 6.65 -6.90
CA LEU A 6 -3.83 6.84 -5.82
C LEU A 6 -3.18 6.57 -4.46
N VAL A 7 -3.44 7.44 -3.50
CA VAL A 7 -3.09 7.25 -2.09
C VAL A 7 -4.39 7.07 -1.31
N THR A 8 -4.49 6.01 -0.51
CA THR A 8 -5.70 5.72 0.25
C THR A 8 -5.97 6.77 1.34
N PRO A 9 -7.24 7.04 1.68
CA PRO A 9 -7.59 7.83 2.86
C PRO A 9 -7.33 7.03 4.16
N ASN A 10 -7.29 7.75 5.30
CA ASN A 10 -7.30 7.14 6.64
C ASN A 10 -8.73 6.70 7.01
N TRP A 11 -9.25 5.64 6.39
CA TRP A 11 -10.56 5.07 6.73
C TRP A 11 -10.41 3.76 7.48
N ASP A 12 -11.12 3.61 8.59
CA ASP A 12 -11.17 2.34 9.34
C ASP A 12 -12.12 1.31 8.69
N ASP A 13 -13.03 1.76 7.83
CA ASP A 13 -13.96 0.91 7.09
C ASP A 13 -13.24 0.24 5.90
N THR A 14 -12.82 -1.02 6.11
CA THR A 14 -12.09 -1.82 5.12
C THR A 14 -12.91 -2.07 3.86
N ASP A 15 -14.21 -2.37 3.98
CA ASP A 15 -15.05 -2.69 2.81
C ASP A 15 -15.19 -1.46 1.91
N ARG A 16 -15.47 -0.29 2.51
CA ARG A 16 -15.54 0.97 1.76
C ARG A 16 -14.20 1.32 1.11
N LEU A 17 -13.09 1.08 1.80
CA LEU A 17 -11.75 1.32 1.28
C LEU A 17 -11.48 0.46 0.03
N LEU A 18 -11.87 -0.81 0.07
CA LEU A 18 -11.72 -1.74 -1.04
C LEU A 18 -12.61 -1.36 -2.22
N ASP A 19 -13.89 -1.05 -1.98
CA ASP A 19 -14.85 -0.69 -3.01
C ASP A 19 -14.40 0.55 -3.82
N VAL A 20 -13.98 1.61 -3.12
CA VAL A 20 -13.50 2.84 -3.77
C VAL A 20 -12.19 2.59 -4.52
N THR A 21 -11.30 1.78 -3.95
CA THR A 21 -10.03 1.44 -4.60
C THR A 21 -10.26 0.61 -5.87
N GLU A 22 -11.19 -0.35 -5.84
CA GLU A 22 -11.53 -1.17 -7.00
C GLU A 22 -12.14 -0.31 -8.13
N GLN A 23 -12.99 0.65 -7.79
CA GLN A 23 -13.52 1.61 -8.76
C GLN A 23 -12.39 2.42 -9.43
N ALA A 24 -11.43 2.90 -8.64
CA ALA A 24 -10.27 3.62 -9.18
C ALA A 24 -9.39 2.74 -10.09
N LEU A 25 -9.16 1.48 -9.70
CA LEU A 25 -8.44 0.50 -10.52
C LEU A 25 -9.14 0.23 -11.85
N ARG A 26 -10.47 0.06 -11.83
CA ARG A 26 -11.31 -0.10 -13.03
C ARG A 26 -11.29 1.16 -13.92
N ALA A 27 -11.18 2.34 -13.32
CA ALA A 27 -11.02 3.61 -14.03
C ALA A 27 -9.60 3.87 -14.57
N GLY A 28 -8.66 2.94 -14.34
CA GLY A 28 -7.31 3.01 -14.90
C GLY A 28 -6.23 3.55 -13.96
N ALA A 29 -6.45 3.54 -12.64
CA ALA A 29 -5.37 3.77 -11.68
C ALA A 29 -4.21 2.78 -11.95
N ALA A 30 -3.00 3.32 -11.99
CA ALA A 30 -1.79 2.59 -12.40
C ALA A 30 -0.97 2.09 -11.21
N LEU A 31 -1.14 2.71 -10.04
CA LEU A 31 -0.40 2.44 -8.81
C LEU A 31 -1.27 2.84 -7.61
N ILE A 32 -1.30 2.01 -6.57
CA ILE A 32 -1.99 2.31 -5.32
C ILE A 32 -0.95 2.39 -4.19
N GLN A 33 -1.06 3.38 -3.31
CA GLN A 33 -0.33 3.43 -2.05
C GLN A 33 -1.32 3.31 -0.89
N TYR A 34 -1.13 2.29 -0.07
CA TYR A 34 -1.80 2.17 1.21
C TYR A 34 -1.14 3.09 2.24
N ARG A 35 -1.92 4.02 2.77
CA ARG A 35 -1.52 4.97 3.81
C ARG A 35 -2.66 5.17 4.79
N HIS A 36 -2.42 4.74 6.03
CA HIS A 36 -3.30 5.00 7.16
C HIS A 36 -2.47 5.35 8.39
N LYS A 37 -2.41 6.64 8.75
CA LYS A 37 -1.52 7.12 9.83
C LYS A 37 -1.93 6.62 11.21
N ASP A 38 -3.23 6.47 11.41
CA ASP A 38 -3.81 6.25 12.75
C ASP A 38 -4.26 4.79 12.98
N ALA A 39 -4.13 3.92 11.98
CA ALA A 39 -4.61 2.54 12.08
C ALA A 39 -3.71 1.75 13.02
N GLY A 40 -4.32 0.98 13.92
CA GLY A 40 -3.61 0.00 14.74
C GLY A 40 -2.99 -1.13 13.89
N PRO A 41 -2.04 -1.90 14.45
CA PRO A 41 -1.31 -2.93 13.71
C PRO A 41 -2.23 -3.96 13.01
N ASP A 42 -3.28 -4.42 13.70
CA ASP A 42 -4.19 -5.45 13.19
C ASP A 42 -5.00 -4.96 11.98
N LEU A 43 -5.67 -3.82 12.12
CA LEU A 43 -6.41 -3.18 11.04
C LEU A 43 -5.49 -2.85 9.87
N ARG A 44 -4.29 -2.36 10.16
CA ARG A 44 -3.31 -2.02 9.12
C ARG A 44 -2.91 -3.23 8.30
N ARG A 45 -2.68 -4.37 8.97
CA ARG A 45 -2.38 -5.63 8.31
C ARG A 45 -3.55 -6.11 7.46
N GLU A 46 -4.75 -6.08 8.02
CA GLU A 46 -5.99 -6.49 7.34
C GLU A 46 -6.17 -5.71 6.04
N GLN A 47 -6.17 -4.38 6.14
CA GLN A 47 -6.37 -3.49 4.98
C GLN A 47 -5.27 -3.64 3.94
N ALA A 48 -4.00 -3.67 4.36
CA ALA A 48 -2.88 -3.83 3.44
C ALA A 48 -2.94 -5.18 2.69
N ALA A 49 -3.27 -6.28 3.38
CA ALA A 49 -3.40 -7.59 2.76
C ALA A 49 -4.58 -7.64 1.77
N ALA A 50 -5.73 -7.07 2.14
CA ALA A 50 -6.91 -7.04 1.28
C ALA A 50 -6.67 -6.17 0.03
N LEU A 51 -6.03 -5.00 0.19
CA LEU A 51 -5.64 -4.13 -0.92
C LEU A 51 -4.60 -4.80 -1.82
N LEU A 52 -3.65 -5.56 -1.26
CA LEU A 52 -2.64 -6.26 -2.04
C LEU A 52 -3.30 -7.32 -2.93
N ALA A 53 -4.20 -8.11 -2.36
CA ALA A 53 -4.98 -9.08 -3.12
C ALA A 53 -5.81 -8.41 -4.23
N LEU A 54 -6.45 -7.28 -3.94
CA LEU A 54 -7.19 -6.50 -4.94
C LEU A 54 -6.28 -5.99 -6.06
N CYS A 55 -5.16 -5.35 -5.72
CA CYS A 55 -4.21 -4.81 -6.70
C CYS A 55 -3.64 -5.90 -7.61
N ARG A 56 -3.29 -7.07 -7.04
CA ARG A 56 -2.84 -8.25 -7.80
C ARG A 56 -3.89 -8.75 -8.80
N ARG A 57 -5.17 -8.80 -8.43
CA ARG A 57 -6.26 -9.17 -9.37
C ARG A 57 -6.35 -8.21 -10.57
N HIS A 58 -5.99 -6.95 -10.39
CA HIS A 58 -5.98 -5.94 -11.45
C HIS A 58 -4.62 -5.79 -12.15
N GLY A 59 -3.61 -6.59 -11.78
CA GLY A 59 -2.26 -6.49 -12.31
C GLY A 59 -1.60 -5.12 -12.01
N ARG A 60 -1.93 -4.52 -10.88
CA ARG A 60 -1.37 -3.24 -10.43
C ARG A 60 -0.53 -3.42 -9.16
N PRO A 61 0.55 -2.65 -9.01
CA PRO A 61 1.36 -2.66 -7.80
C PRO A 61 0.68 -1.94 -6.62
N LEU A 62 0.93 -2.45 -5.41
CA LEU A 62 0.63 -1.81 -4.15
C LEU A 62 1.92 -1.37 -3.43
N ILE A 63 1.91 -0.13 -2.94
CA ILE A 63 2.98 0.42 -2.10
C ILE A 63 2.48 0.60 -0.65
N ILE A 64 3.22 0.11 0.33
CA ILE A 64 2.92 0.32 1.75
C ILE A 64 3.67 1.56 2.26
N ASN A 65 2.97 2.49 2.89
CA ASN A 65 3.59 3.70 3.45
C ASN A 65 4.23 3.42 4.82
N ASP A 66 5.48 3.83 5.03
CA ASP A 66 6.31 3.83 6.25
C ASP A 66 6.53 2.48 6.98
N HIS A 67 5.82 1.41 6.60
CA HIS A 67 5.86 0.12 7.29
C HIS A 67 6.64 -0.94 6.52
N VAL A 68 7.98 -0.86 6.58
CA VAL A 68 8.90 -1.80 5.91
C VAL A 68 8.65 -3.24 6.33
N LEU A 69 8.51 -3.52 7.64
CA LEU A 69 8.26 -4.88 8.12
C LEU A 69 6.95 -5.46 7.57
N LEU A 70 5.88 -4.66 7.52
CA LEU A 70 4.61 -5.08 6.95
C LEU A 70 4.72 -5.32 5.43
N CYS A 71 5.49 -4.49 4.72
CA CYS A 71 5.79 -4.68 3.30
C CYS A 71 6.50 -6.01 3.04
N THR A 72 7.54 -6.31 3.82
CA THR A 72 8.27 -7.58 3.72
C THR A 72 7.38 -8.76 4.10
N GLU A 73 6.60 -8.63 5.17
CA GLU A 73 5.73 -9.71 5.64
C GLU A 73 4.63 -10.07 4.63
N LEU A 74 4.04 -9.08 3.96
CA LEU A 74 2.98 -9.29 2.98
C LEU A 74 3.50 -9.56 1.57
N ASP A 75 4.82 -9.46 1.34
CA ASP A 75 5.43 -9.50 0.00
C ASP A 75 4.78 -8.48 -0.95
N ALA A 76 4.64 -7.24 -0.46
CA ALA A 76 4.09 -6.12 -1.24
C ALA A 76 5.12 -5.56 -2.23
N ASP A 77 4.63 -4.92 -3.30
CA ASP A 77 5.46 -4.51 -4.44
C ASP A 77 6.43 -3.36 -4.13
N GLY A 78 6.25 -2.68 -2.99
CA GLY A 78 7.21 -1.72 -2.49
C GLY A 78 6.76 -1.00 -1.23
N VAL A 79 7.70 -0.24 -0.67
CA VAL A 79 7.50 0.61 0.50
C VAL A 79 7.79 2.06 0.13
N HIS A 80 6.93 2.98 0.55
CA HIS A 80 7.22 4.40 0.52
C HIS A 80 7.72 4.81 1.89
N VAL A 81 8.96 5.31 1.97
CA VAL A 81 9.55 5.83 3.21
C VAL A 81 9.66 7.35 3.13
N GLY A 82 9.14 8.04 4.14
CA GLY A 82 9.36 9.48 4.30
C GLY A 82 10.83 9.82 4.59
N GLY A 83 11.23 11.07 4.34
CA GLY A 83 12.63 11.51 4.46
C GLY A 83 13.25 11.50 5.88
N THR A 84 12.48 11.14 6.90
CA THR A 84 12.90 11.12 8.32
C THR A 84 13.00 9.72 8.91
N ASP A 85 12.48 8.68 8.25
CA ASP A 85 12.36 7.34 8.85
C ASP A 85 13.39 6.37 8.25
N ALA A 86 14.37 6.04 9.09
CA ALA A 86 15.52 5.16 8.87
C ALA A 86 16.47 5.59 7.73
N PRO A 87 17.80 5.46 7.91
CA PRO A 87 18.73 5.75 6.83
C PRO A 87 18.43 4.81 5.65
N LEU A 88 18.14 5.41 4.48
CA LEU A 88 17.90 4.79 3.16
C LEU A 88 18.78 3.55 2.85
N ALA A 89 19.95 3.45 3.48
CA ALA A 89 20.86 2.31 3.40
C ALA A 89 20.27 0.98 3.93
N ALA A 90 19.39 0.99 4.93
CA ALA A 90 18.83 -0.25 5.50
C ALA A 90 17.74 -0.90 4.61
N VAL A 91 16.99 -0.10 3.85
CA VAL A 91 15.90 -0.59 2.99
C VAL A 91 16.43 -1.32 1.75
N ARG A 92 17.60 -0.93 1.23
CA ARG A 92 18.21 -1.60 0.06
C ARG A 92 18.76 -3.00 0.34
N GLY A 93 19.05 -3.33 1.60
CA GLY A 93 19.58 -4.65 1.98
C GLY A 93 18.52 -5.72 2.21
N ALA A 94 17.26 -5.34 2.37
CA ALA A 94 16.15 -6.24 2.69
C ALA A 94 15.28 -6.62 1.48
N VAL A 95 15.50 -6.00 0.32
CA VAL A 95 14.69 -6.15 -0.90
C VAL A 95 15.57 -6.47 -2.13
N GLY A 96 16.77 -7.00 -1.90
CA GLY A 96 17.73 -7.41 -2.93
C GLY A 96 17.66 -8.90 -3.22
#